data_AF-A0A536LH76-F1
#
_entry.id   AF-A0A536LH76-F1
#
_cell.length_a   1.000
_cell.length_b   1.000
_cell.length_c   1.000
_cell.angle_alpha   90.00
_cell.angle_beta   90.00
_cell.angle_gamma   90.00
#
_symmetry.space_group_name_H-M   'P 1'
#
loop_
_entity.id
_entity.type
_entity.pdbx_description
1 polymer ?
#
loop_
_entity_poly.entity_id
_entity_poly.type
_entity_poly.pdbx_seq_one_letter_code
_entity_poly.pdbx_strand_id
1 'polypeptide(L)'
;MTCPYHSDLAASQEAIRLARDELLRVIDSLGRADFERARKGGWPVRKVLEHVIHSEKLYAQATAYLCGAEVSGRTEASPPSSPAEARTMLLDARKELLRALEGLDMDPRAYETFFELKRVGHEEYSVVSLLENVASHDQEHAAQIQAIIDDKTAGGLTATPEDRIN
;
A
#
# COMPACT_ATOMS: atom_id res chain seq x y z
N MET A 1 20.40 22.33 -18.62
CA MET A 1 19.30 21.84 -17.76
C MET A 1 19.72 20.47 -17.27
N THR A 2 19.94 20.32 -15.97
CA THR A 2 20.16 19.01 -15.34
C THR A 2 18.85 18.22 -15.41
N CYS A 3 18.94 16.97 -15.87
CA CYS A 3 17.81 16.06 -15.96
C CYS A 3 17.22 15.82 -14.55
N PRO A 4 15.95 16.20 -14.26
CA PRO A 4 15.39 16.11 -12.90
C PRO A 4 15.06 14.67 -12.48
N TYR A 5 15.13 13.69 -13.39
CA TYR A 5 14.78 12.30 -13.13
C TYR A 5 15.41 11.71 -11.87
N HIS A 6 16.72 11.85 -11.68
CA HIS A 6 17.39 11.26 -10.51
C HIS A 6 16.95 11.93 -9.19
N SER A 7 16.71 13.24 -9.19
CA SER A 7 16.21 13.93 -8.00
C SER A 7 14.77 13.56 -7.69
N ASP A 8 13.94 13.45 -8.72
CA ASP A 8 12.51 13.16 -8.57
C ASP A 8 12.30 11.69 -8.16
N LEU A 9 13.03 10.75 -8.76
CA LEU A 9 13.02 9.35 -8.35
C LEU A 9 13.46 9.19 -6.89
N ALA A 10 14.56 9.84 -6.49
CA ALA A 10 15.04 9.80 -5.11
C ALA A 10 14.02 10.41 -4.13
N ALA A 11 13.38 11.52 -4.52
CA ALA A 11 12.33 12.15 -3.72
C ALA A 11 11.09 11.24 -3.57
N SER A 12 10.64 10.61 -4.66
CA SER A 12 9.53 9.65 -4.62
C SER A 12 9.87 8.42 -3.76
N GLN A 13 11.08 7.86 -3.88
CA GLN A 13 11.52 6.73 -3.05
C GLN A 13 11.57 7.08 -1.56
N GLU A 14 12.06 8.28 -1.23
CA GLU A 14 12.09 8.76 0.15
C GLU A 14 10.68 9.02 0.71
N ALA A 15 9.79 9.63 -0.08
CA ALA A 15 8.40 9.85 0.31
C ALA A 15 7.67 8.52 0.60
N ILE A 16 7.86 7.53 -0.28
CA ILE A 16 7.33 6.17 -0.13
C ILE A 16 7.89 5.49 1.13
N ARG A 17 9.18 5.67 1.43
CA ARG A 17 9.81 5.12 2.64
C ARG A 17 9.20 5.74 3.89
N LEU A 18 9.15 7.06 3.97
CA LEU A 18 8.61 7.80 5.12
C LEU A 18 7.12 7.46 5.36
N ALA A 19 6.32 7.40 4.30
CA ALA A 19 4.91 7.03 4.39
C ALA A 19 4.73 5.61 4.94
N ARG A 20 5.54 4.65 4.48
CA ARG A 20 5.51 3.27 4.98
C ARG A 20 5.97 3.17 6.42
N ASP A 21 7.04 3.88 6.80
CA ASP A 21 7.51 3.90 8.19
C ASP A 21 6.42 4.42 9.12
N GLU A 22 5.67 5.44 8.69
CA GLU A 22 4.53 5.98 9.44
C GLU A 22 3.40 4.95 9.60
N LEU A 23 3.02 4.26 8.52
CA LEU A 23 2.03 3.18 8.56
C LEU A 23 2.47 2.03 9.45
N LEU A 24 3.73 1.58 9.32
CA LEU A 24 4.28 0.47 10.13
C LEU A 24 4.31 0.84 11.62
N ARG A 25 4.63 2.10 11.96
CA ARG A 25 4.58 2.59 13.34
C ARG A 25 3.17 2.50 13.93
N VAL A 26 2.14 2.82 13.15
CA VAL A 26 0.74 2.63 13.57
C VAL A 26 0.44 1.14 13.78
N ILE A 27 0.83 0.29 12.83
CA ILE A 27 0.61 -1.16 12.90
C ILE A 27 1.31 -1.79 14.11
N ASP A 28 2.54 -1.39 14.40
CA ASP A 28 3.34 -1.89 15.52
C ASP A 28 2.73 -1.51 16.88
N SER A 29 1.83 -0.51 16.92
CA SER A 29 1.09 -0.13 18.12
C SER A 29 -0.21 -0.92 18.34
N LEU A 30 -0.67 -1.69 17.35
CA LEU A 30 -1.95 -2.39 17.38
C LEU A 30 -1.93 -3.60 18.33
N GLY A 31 -2.91 -3.65 19.23
CA GLY A 31 -3.26 -4.88 19.92
C GLY A 31 -4.14 -5.80 19.07
N ARG A 32 -4.31 -7.06 19.50
CA ARG A 32 -5.23 -8.02 18.84
C ARG A 32 -6.67 -7.48 18.78
N ALA A 33 -7.11 -6.78 19.82
CA ALA A 33 -8.46 -6.20 19.86
C ALA A 33 -8.63 -5.10 18.81
N ASP A 34 -7.62 -4.25 18.60
CA ASP A 34 -7.66 -3.15 17.63
C ASP A 34 -7.73 -3.64 16.19
N PHE A 35 -7.14 -4.80 15.91
CA PHE A 35 -7.17 -5.42 14.59
C PHE A 35 -8.60 -5.71 14.07
N GLU A 36 -9.54 -5.96 14.98
CA GLU A 36 -10.96 -6.19 14.67
C GLU A 36 -11.83 -4.94 14.86
N ARG A 37 -11.27 -3.81 15.31
CA ARG A 37 -12.03 -2.57 15.51
C ARG A 37 -12.33 -1.91 14.17
N ALA A 38 -13.50 -1.30 14.10
CA ALA A 38 -13.98 -0.54 12.96
C ALA A 38 -14.75 0.69 13.46
N ARG A 39 -14.74 1.78 12.69
CA ARG A 39 -15.74 2.84 12.84
C ARG A 39 -17.13 2.34 12.40
N LYS A 40 -18.21 2.95 12.87
CA LYS A 40 -19.57 2.60 12.45
C LYS A 40 -19.73 2.71 10.92
N GLY A 41 -20.14 1.61 10.28
CA GLY A 41 -20.30 1.52 8.82
C GLY A 41 -18.98 1.51 8.03
N GLY A 42 -17.84 1.38 8.70
CA GLY A 42 -16.53 1.27 8.07
C GLY A 42 -15.98 -0.16 8.05
N TRP A 43 -14.81 -0.30 7.46
CA TRP A 43 -14.04 -1.55 7.49
C TRP A 43 -13.27 -1.70 8.81
N PRO A 44 -13.14 -2.94 9.32
CA PRO A 44 -12.21 -3.21 10.41
C PRO A 44 -10.76 -3.02 9.96
N VAL A 45 -9.87 -2.74 10.91
CA VAL A 45 -8.43 -2.53 10.63
C VAL A 45 -7.84 -3.65 9.78
N ARG A 46 -8.18 -4.92 10.06
CA ARG A 46 -7.73 -6.06 9.22
C ARG A 46 -8.11 -5.93 7.74
N LYS A 47 -9.30 -5.41 7.43
CA LYS A 47 -9.80 -5.23 6.05
C LYS A 47 -9.14 -4.03 5.39
N VAL A 48 -8.84 -2.98 6.15
CA VAL A 48 -8.02 -1.87 5.66
C VAL A 48 -6.62 -2.37 5.29
N LEU A 49 -5.98 -3.16 6.15
CA LEU A 49 -4.64 -3.70 5.88
C LEU A 49 -4.62 -4.70 4.73
N GLU A 50 -5.62 -5.57 4.60
CA GLU A 50 -5.81 -6.42 3.42
C GLU A 50 -5.87 -5.58 2.13
N HIS A 51 -6.63 -4.48 2.14
CA HIS A 51 -6.71 -3.56 1.01
C HIS A 51 -5.35 -2.93 0.70
N VAL A 52 -4.62 -2.43 1.70
CA VAL A 52 -3.29 -1.82 1.48
C VAL A 52 -2.30 -2.83 0.88
N ILE A 53 -2.25 -4.05 1.41
CA ILE A 53 -1.38 -5.10 0.87
C ILE A 53 -1.74 -5.44 -0.58
N HIS A 54 -3.03 -5.52 -0.89
CA HIS A 54 -3.49 -5.81 -2.24
C HIS A 54 -3.15 -4.66 -3.21
N SER A 55 -3.41 -3.41 -2.82
CA SER A 55 -3.10 -2.22 -3.62
C SER A 55 -1.61 -2.09 -3.89
N GLU A 56 -0.74 -2.32 -2.91
CA GLU A 56 0.73 -2.28 -3.09
C GLU A 56 1.19 -3.29 -4.16
N LYS A 57 0.63 -4.51 -4.15
CA LYS A 57 0.92 -5.52 -5.18
C LYS A 57 0.47 -5.09 -6.57
N LEU A 58 -0.70 -4.45 -6.68
CA LEU A 58 -1.17 -3.89 -7.93
C LEU A 58 -0.27 -2.73 -8.41
N TYR A 59 0.21 -1.88 -7.50
CA TYR A 59 1.17 -0.83 -7.83
C TYR A 59 2.52 -1.39 -8.29
N ALA A 60 3.01 -2.48 -7.66
CA ALA A 60 4.22 -3.17 -8.11
C ALA A 60 4.05 -3.74 -9.53
N GLN A 61 2.92 -4.38 -9.82
CA GLN A 61 2.59 -4.89 -11.16
C GLN A 61 2.47 -3.78 -12.20
N ALA A 62 1.78 -2.68 -11.86
CA ALA A 62 1.64 -1.54 -12.74
C ALA A 62 3.00 -0.88 -13.01
N THR A 63 3.84 -0.73 -11.98
CA THR A 63 5.20 -0.19 -12.12
C THR A 63 6.05 -1.08 -13.03
N ALA A 64 6.01 -2.41 -12.84
CA ALA A 64 6.72 -3.36 -13.70
C ALA A 64 6.28 -3.22 -15.17
N TYR A 65 4.96 -3.13 -15.41
CA TYR A 65 4.41 -2.90 -16.74
C TYR A 65 4.91 -1.59 -17.36
N LEU A 66 4.86 -0.48 -16.61
CA LEU A 66 5.32 0.82 -17.10
C LEU A 66 6.81 0.80 -17.45
N CYS A 67 7.62 0.07 -16.66
CA CYS A 67 9.05 -0.12 -16.88
C CYS A 67 9.38 -1.17 -17.95
N GLY A 68 8.36 -1.78 -18.59
CA GLY A 68 8.56 -2.75 -19.68
C GLY A 68 8.98 -4.15 -19.22
N ALA A 69 8.87 -4.48 -17.93
CA ALA A 69 9.13 -5.81 -17.40
C ALA A 69 7.91 -6.74 -17.57
N GLU A 70 8.14 -8.06 -17.60
CA GLU A 70 7.06 -9.03 -17.59
C GLU A 70 6.32 -8.99 -16.24
N VAL A 71 4.99 -8.81 -16.31
CA VAL A 71 4.13 -8.79 -15.12
C VAL A 71 3.84 -10.23 -14.70
N SER A 72 4.35 -10.66 -13.55
CA SER A 72 3.91 -11.90 -12.92
C SER A 72 2.40 -11.86 -12.67
N GLY A 73 1.70 -12.96 -12.99
CA GLY A 73 0.24 -13.06 -13.00
C GLY A 73 -0.46 -12.73 -11.67
N ARG A 74 -1.81 -12.72 -11.72
CA ARG A 74 -2.72 -12.29 -10.63
C ARG A 74 -2.23 -12.72 -9.24
N THR A 75 -2.08 -11.74 -8.36
CA THR A 75 -1.72 -11.98 -6.97
C THR A 75 -2.98 -11.85 -6.11
N GLU A 76 -3.59 -12.99 -5.78
CA GLU A 76 -4.54 -13.02 -4.67
C GLU A 76 -3.75 -12.88 -3.37
N ALA A 77 -3.94 -11.75 -2.67
CA ALA A 77 -3.39 -11.59 -1.34
C ALA A 77 -4.37 -12.22 -0.36
N SER A 78 -3.93 -13.25 0.37
CA SER A 78 -4.68 -13.73 1.52
C SER A 78 -4.77 -12.61 2.58
N PRO A 79 -5.89 -12.48 3.29
CA PRO A 79 -6.02 -11.49 4.36
C PRO A 79 -5.01 -11.77 5.48
N PRO A 80 -4.35 -10.75 6.04
CA PRO A 80 -3.48 -10.96 7.19
C PRO A 80 -4.29 -11.39 8.42
N SER A 81 -3.78 -12.38 9.17
CA SER A 81 -4.40 -12.90 10.39
C SER A 81 -4.00 -12.13 11.66
N SER A 82 -2.98 -11.28 11.57
CA SER A 82 -2.49 -10.46 12.69
C SER A 82 -1.78 -9.18 12.23
N PRO A 83 -1.59 -8.17 13.10
CA PRO A 83 -0.79 -6.99 12.80
C PRO A 83 0.65 -7.33 12.36
N ALA A 84 1.30 -8.29 13.03
CA ALA A 84 2.67 -8.71 12.71
C ALA A 84 2.77 -9.38 11.33
N GLU A 85 1.77 -10.16 10.94
CA GLU A 85 1.69 -10.73 9.60
C GLU A 85 1.43 -9.64 8.55
N ALA A 86 0.50 -8.72 8.81
CA ALA A 86 0.25 -7.57 7.93
C ALA A 86 1.53 -6.76 7.68
N ARG A 87 2.29 -6.49 8.74
CA ARG A 87 3.60 -5.81 8.68
C ARG A 87 4.56 -6.53 7.73
N THR A 88 4.67 -7.85 7.86
CA THR A 88 5.56 -8.67 7.02
C THR A 88 5.12 -8.64 5.57
N MET A 89 3.83 -8.86 5.31
CA MET A 89 3.26 -8.85 3.97
C MET A 89 3.42 -7.49 3.27
N LEU A 90 3.27 -6.37 4.00
CA LEU A 90 3.49 -5.02 3.48
C LEU A 90 4.96 -4.82 3.08
N LEU A 91 5.90 -5.26 3.92
CA LEU A 91 7.33 -5.18 3.59
C LEU A 91 7.71 -6.03 2.38
N ASP A 92 7.12 -7.21 2.26
CA ASP A 92 7.37 -8.07 1.10
C ASP A 92 6.78 -7.49 -0.18
N ALA A 93 5.55 -6.94 -0.13
CA ALA A 93 4.97 -6.22 -1.27
C ALA A 93 5.80 -4.98 -1.66
N ARG A 94 6.37 -4.26 -0.68
CA ARG A 94 7.29 -3.14 -0.96
C ARG A 94 8.56 -3.59 -1.68
N LYS A 95 9.11 -4.76 -1.34
CA LYS A 95 10.28 -5.31 -2.07
C LYS A 95 9.94 -5.59 -3.53
N GLU A 96 8.73 -6.06 -3.83
CA GLU A 96 8.28 -6.28 -5.21
C GLU A 96 8.19 -4.96 -5.99
N LEU A 97 7.64 -3.91 -5.38
CA LEU A 97 7.62 -2.57 -5.98
C LEU A 97 9.03 -2.03 -6.26
N LEU A 98 9.95 -2.15 -5.29
CA LEU A 98 11.33 -1.68 -5.46
C LEU A 98 12.07 -2.47 -6.53
N ARG A 99 11.87 -3.79 -6.63
CA ARG A 99 12.41 -4.61 -7.73
C ARG A 99 11.87 -4.19 -9.08
N ALA A 100 10.59 -3.82 -9.17
CA ALA A 100 10.02 -3.31 -10.42
C ALA A 100 10.73 -2.01 -10.88
N LEU A 101 11.18 -1.17 -9.94
CA LEU A 101 11.93 0.06 -10.23
C LEU A 101 13.37 -0.19 -10.67
N GLU A 102 14.00 -1.30 -10.29
CA GLU A 102 15.36 -1.67 -10.78
C GLU A 102 15.40 -1.76 -12.32
N GLY A 103 14.25 -2.01 -12.96
CA GLY A 103 14.12 -1.97 -14.43
C GLY A 103 14.42 -0.60 -15.04
N LEU A 104 14.19 0.50 -14.31
CA LEU A 104 14.50 1.85 -14.78
C LEU A 104 16.00 2.14 -14.81
N ASP A 105 16.75 1.65 -13.83
CA ASP A 105 18.21 1.88 -13.78
C ASP A 105 18.92 1.29 -15.01
N MET A 106 18.32 0.26 -15.60
CA MET A 106 18.81 -0.43 -16.78
C MET A 106 18.22 0.08 -18.10
N ASP A 107 17.24 0.99 -18.04
CA ASP A 107 16.55 1.51 -19.22
C ASP A 107 17.35 2.67 -19.87
N PRO A 108 17.81 2.55 -21.13
CA PRO A 108 18.46 3.67 -21.84
C PRO A 108 17.55 4.88 -22.05
N ARG A 109 16.24 4.74 -21.81
CA ARG A 109 15.19 5.77 -21.87
C ARG A 109 14.53 6.00 -20.50
N ALA A 110 15.26 5.75 -19.41
CA ALA A 110 14.75 5.87 -18.04
C ALA A 110 14.04 7.20 -17.76
N TYR A 111 14.59 8.31 -18.27
CA TYR A 111 13.97 9.63 -18.16
C TYR A 111 12.58 9.65 -18.80
N GLU A 112 12.45 9.23 -20.06
CA GLU A 112 11.15 9.20 -20.73
C GLU A 112 10.20 8.23 -20.04
N THR A 113 10.64 7.01 -19.73
CA THR A 113 9.83 5.97 -19.10
C THR A 113 9.28 6.41 -17.74
N PHE A 114 10.05 7.19 -16.98
CA PHE A 114 9.64 7.67 -15.67
C PHE A 114 8.46 8.66 -15.72
N PHE A 115 8.42 9.51 -16.76
CA PHE A 115 7.42 10.56 -16.92
C PHE A 115 6.32 10.24 -17.95
N GLU A 116 6.51 9.26 -18.81
CA GLU A 116 5.55 8.88 -19.86
C GLU A 116 4.26 8.33 -19.25
N LEU A 117 3.13 8.92 -19.64
CA LEU A 117 1.81 8.39 -19.31
C LEU A 117 1.51 7.19 -20.21
N LYS A 118 1.18 6.06 -19.60
CA LYS A 118 0.66 4.88 -20.29
C LYS A 118 -0.63 4.45 -19.64
N ARG A 119 -1.49 3.81 -20.44
CA ARG A 119 -2.77 3.29 -19.97
C ARG A 119 -2.55 2.03 -19.12
N VAL A 120 -3.05 2.06 -17.88
CA VAL A 120 -3.13 0.90 -16.99
C VAL A 120 -4.61 0.70 -16.64
N GLY A 121 -5.22 -0.34 -17.21
CA GLY A 121 -6.67 -0.55 -17.10
C GLY A 121 -7.48 0.55 -17.78
N HIS A 122 -8.22 1.32 -16.99
CA HIS A 122 -9.10 2.40 -17.46
C HIS A 122 -8.51 3.80 -17.30
N GLU A 123 -7.34 3.92 -16.69
CA GLU A 123 -6.71 5.19 -16.34
C GLU A 123 -5.29 5.28 -16.92
N GLU A 124 -4.71 6.47 -16.90
CA GLU A 124 -3.36 6.74 -17.39
C GLU A 124 -2.44 7.09 -16.23
N TYR A 125 -1.27 6.46 -16.22
CA TYR A 125 -0.28 6.59 -15.17
C TYR A 125 1.13 6.70 -15.75
N SER A 126 1.98 7.47 -15.10
CA SER A 126 3.43 7.42 -15.27
C SER A 126 4.04 6.72 -14.06
N VAL A 127 5.33 6.39 -14.12
CA VAL A 127 5.98 5.78 -12.95
C VAL A 127 5.96 6.76 -11.78
N VAL A 128 6.28 8.04 -12.02
CA VAL A 128 6.25 9.06 -10.96
C VAL A 128 4.86 9.19 -10.31
N SER A 129 3.77 9.21 -11.09
CA SER A 129 2.42 9.36 -10.50
C SER A 129 1.98 8.11 -9.74
N LEU A 130 2.40 6.91 -10.16
CA LEU A 130 2.20 5.70 -9.35
C LEU A 130 2.94 5.77 -8.02
N LEU A 131 4.18 6.24 -8.02
CA LEU A 131 4.96 6.37 -6.79
C LEU A 131 4.36 7.40 -5.82
N GLU A 132 3.86 8.52 -6.34
CA GLU A 132 3.10 9.50 -5.55
C GLU A 132 1.83 8.88 -4.94
N ASN A 133 1.08 8.10 -5.72
CA ASN A 133 -0.10 7.39 -5.23
C ASN A 133 0.24 6.38 -4.13
N VAL A 134 1.33 5.62 -4.26
CA VAL A 134 1.80 4.68 -3.24
C VAL A 134 2.05 5.40 -1.92
N ALA A 135 2.74 6.54 -1.95
CA ALA A 135 3.01 7.33 -0.76
C ALA A 135 1.73 7.91 -0.13
N SER A 136 0.82 8.46 -0.95
CA SER A 136 -0.47 8.98 -0.48
C SER A 136 -1.31 7.88 0.16
N HIS A 137 -1.36 6.70 -0.46
CA HIS A 137 -2.13 5.55 -0.01
C HIS A 137 -1.68 5.08 1.39
N ASP A 138 -0.37 4.95 1.61
CA ASP A 138 0.18 4.60 2.92
C ASP A 138 -0.18 5.65 3.99
N GLN A 139 -0.06 6.95 3.67
CA GLN A 139 -0.37 8.04 4.60
C GLN A 139 -1.86 8.10 4.95
N GLU A 140 -2.73 8.00 3.95
CA GLU A 140 -4.19 8.00 4.13
C GLU A 140 -4.64 6.86 5.02
N HIS A 141 -4.11 5.65 4.80
CA HIS A 141 -4.49 4.49 5.59
C HIS A 141 -3.83 4.44 6.97
N ALA A 142 -2.62 5.00 7.14
CA ALA A 142 -2.06 5.22 8.47
C ALA A 142 -2.98 6.14 9.30
N ALA A 143 -3.42 7.26 8.73
CA ALA A 143 -4.33 8.19 9.37
C ALA A 143 -5.70 7.55 9.65
N GLN A 144 -6.24 6.76 8.71
CA GLN A 144 -7.49 6.03 8.89
C GLN A 144 -7.41 5.04 10.06
N ILE A 145 -6.34 4.24 10.14
CA ILE A 145 -6.16 3.25 11.20
C ILE A 145 -5.99 3.96 12.55
N GLN A 146 -5.17 5.00 12.61
CA GLN A 146 -4.99 5.79 13.83
C GLN A 146 -6.33 6.36 14.33
N ALA A 147 -7.16 6.90 13.42
CA ALA A 147 -8.48 7.41 13.78
C ALA A 147 -9.42 6.33 14.32
N ILE A 148 -9.33 5.08 13.83
CA ILE A 148 -10.12 3.95 14.35
C ILE A 148 -9.69 3.59 15.78
N ILE A 149 -8.38 3.63 16.06
CA ILE A 149 -7.83 3.30 17.38
C ILE A 149 -8.21 4.37 18.42
N ASP A 150 -8.07 5.64 18.04
CA ASP A 150 -8.29 6.80 18.92
C ASP A 150 -9.77 7.01 19.26
N ASP A 151 -10.68 6.57 18.39
CA ASP A 151 -12.12 6.64 18.64
C ASP A 151 -12.51 5.68 19.78
N LYS A 152 -12.68 6.23 20.99
CA LYS A 152 -13.14 5.51 22.19
C LYS A 152 -14.57 4.95 22.07
N THR A 153 -15.33 5.32 21.04
CA THR A 153 -16.66 4.78 20.74
C THR A 153 -16.65 3.67 19.69
N ALA A 154 -15.50 3.38 19.07
CA ALA A 154 -15.31 2.23 18.20
C ALA A 154 -15.37 0.93 19.03
N GLY A 155 -16.60 0.47 19.26
CA GLY A 155 -16.89 -0.82 19.86
C GLY A 155 -16.36 -1.94 18.99
N GLY A 156 -15.73 -2.94 19.61
CA GLY A 156 -15.45 -4.21 18.93
C GLY A 156 -16.76 -4.78 18.40
N LEU A 157 -16.71 -5.45 17.25
CA LEU A 157 -17.82 -6.24 16.73
C LEU A 157 -18.17 -7.31 17.78
N THR A 158 -19.05 -6.97 18.73
CA THR A 158 -19.64 -7.94 19.63
C THR A 158 -20.47 -8.87 18.76
N ALA A 159 -20.18 -10.17 18.84
CA ALA A 159 -20.96 -11.22 18.22
C ALA A 159 -22.46 -10.94 18.37
N THR A 160 -23.19 -11.08 17.27
CA THR A 160 -24.64 -10.91 17.25
C THR A 160 -25.30 -11.82 18.29
N PRO A 161 -26.38 -11.39 18.98
CA PRO A 161 -27.04 -12.18 20.03
C PRO A 161 -27.74 -13.47 19.56
N GLU A 162 -27.55 -13.89 18.31
CA GLU A 162 -28.23 -15.06 17.75
C GLU A 162 -27.57 -16.39 18.15
N ASP A 163 -26.35 -16.40 18.69
CA ASP A 163 -25.69 -17.60 19.23
C ASP A 163 -26.10 -17.95 20.68
N ARG A 164 -27.18 -17.35 21.21
CA ARG A 164 -27.66 -17.59 22.59
C ARG A 164 -29.14 -17.92 22.71
N ILE A 165 -29.73 -18.54 21.70
CA ILE A 165 -31.06 -19.17 21.85
C ILE A 165 -31.05 -20.57 21.21
N ASN A 166 -30.93 -21.57 22.10
CA ASN A 166 -31.22 -23.01 21.98
C ASN A 166 -30.56 -23.83 20.86
#